data_AF-A0A060Z0A0-F1
#
_entry.id   AF-A0A060Z0A0-F1
#
_cell.length_a   1.000
_cell.length_b   1.000
_cell.length_c   1.000
_cell.angle_alpha   90.00
_cell.angle_beta   90.00
_cell.angle_gamma   90.00
#
_symmetry.space_group_name_H-M   'P 1'
#
loop_
_entity.id
_entity.type
_entity.pdbx_description
1 polymer ?
#
loop_
_entity_poly.entity_id
_entity_poly.type
_entity_poly.pdbx_seq_one_letter_code
_entity_poly.pdbx_strand_id
1 'polypeptide(L)'
;MLAGLSTEMRTELQMHQFPEANCFGIVPPTKVEEKQRASVAFTKLLVAMETLGFSANEQRAIWHVLAGLYHLGAAGACKVGRRAFVSFDSAQVASSVLGCEGEELHTAVFKHHLRQLLQRATGGGRERHATTDAEEGKIETHRYRQAGRHARTQAQAHTHTHTHSVTPTWSQSISYYSVGKSI
;
A
#
# COMPACT_ATOMS: atom_id res chain seq x y z
N MET A 1 14.73 -9.28 -9.68
CA MET A 1 13.84 -9.06 -10.84
C MET A 1 14.14 -7.76 -11.57
N LEU A 2 13.99 -6.58 -10.96
CA LEU A 2 14.07 -5.26 -11.62
C LEU A 2 15.33 -5.00 -12.48
N ALA A 3 16.47 -5.59 -12.12
CA ALA A 3 17.73 -5.42 -12.86
C ALA A 3 18.17 -6.64 -13.70
N GLY A 4 17.49 -7.78 -13.56
CA GLY A 4 18.00 -9.07 -14.05
C GLY A 4 17.09 -9.82 -15.03
N LEU A 5 15.85 -9.36 -15.23
CA LEU A 5 14.96 -9.97 -16.24
C LEU A 5 15.55 -9.91 -17.65
N SER A 6 15.16 -10.86 -18.51
CA SER A 6 15.41 -10.75 -19.95
C SER A 6 14.62 -9.58 -20.55
N THR A 7 15.00 -9.15 -21.76
CA THR A 7 14.25 -8.09 -22.46
C THR A 7 12.83 -8.54 -22.79
N GLU A 8 12.66 -9.78 -23.22
CA GLU A 8 11.34 -10.37 -23.48
C GLU A 8 10.44 -10.35 -22.23
N MET A 9 10.96 -10.83 -21.09
CA MET A 9 10.19 -10.86 -19.84
C MET A 9 9.89 -9.46 -19.30
N ARG A 10 10.79 -8.48 -19.51
CA ARG A 10 10.49 -7.07 -19.20
C ARG A 10 9.32 -6.54 -20.03
N THR A 11 9.27 -6.88 -21.32
CA THR A 11 8.19 -6.47 -22.22
C THR A 11 6.87 -7.07 -21.80
N GLU A 12 6.86 -8.37 -21.55
CA GLU A 12 5.67 -9.07 -21.09
C GLU A 12 5.12 -8.49 -19.78
N LEU A 13 5.99 -8.23 -18.80
CA LEU A 13 5.61 -7.72 -17.49
C LEU A 13 5.43 -6.19 -17.45
N GLN A 14 5.56 -5.51 -18.59
CA GLN A 14 5.47 -4.05 -18.72
C GLN A 14 6.42 -3.31 -17.75
N MET A 15 7.63 -3.84 -17.56
CA MET A 15 8.64 -3.31 -16.63
C MET A 15 9.73 -2.51 -17.35
N HIS A 16 9.33 -1.60 -18.24
CA HIS A 16 10.24 -0.73 -18.99
C HIS A 16 10.53 0.58 -18.27
N GLN A 17 9.50 1.12 -17.63
CA GLN A 17 9.54 2.39 -16.93
C GLN A 17 9.11 2.16 -15.50
N PHE A 18 9.81 2.82 -14.59
CA PHE A 18 9.54 2.72 -13.18
C PHE A 18 9.15 4.11 -12.68
N PRO A 19 7.88 4.31 -12.30
CA PRO A 19 7.48 5.60 -11.75
C PRO A 19 8.27 5.90 -10.48
N GLU A 20 8.55 7.19 -10.23
CA GLU A 20 9.36 7.63 -9.08
C GLU A 20 8.77 7.22 -7.73
N ALA A 21 7.45 7.05 -7.66
CA ALA A 21 6.74 6.66 -6.46
C ALA A 21 6.14 5.25 -6.57
N ASN A 22 6.51 4.39 -5.62
CA ASN A 22 5.84 3.11 -5.37
C ASN A 22 5.45 3.05 -3.89
N CYS A 23 4.15 2.89 -3.60
CA CYS A 23 3.60 2.90 -2.24
C CYS A 23 4.12 1.74 -1.36
N PHE A 24 4.71 0.70 -1.96
CA PHE A 24 5.34 -0.41 -1.23
C PHE A 24 6.83 -0.18 -0.95
N GLY A 25 7.38 0.99 -1.31
CA GLY A 25 8.79 1.32 -1.11
C GLY A 25 9.74 0.55 -2.01
N ILE A 26 9.22 -0.08 -3.08
CA ILE A 26 10.05 -0.82 -4.04
C ILE A 26 10.66 0.19 -5.01
N VAL A 27 11.96 0.43 -4.85
CA VAL A 27 12.72 1.36 -5.69
C VAL A 27 13.66 0.57 -6.61
N PRO A 28 13.63 0.81 -7.93
CA PRO A 28 14.61 0.22 -8.84
C PRO A 28 16.03 0.74 -8.56
N PRO A 29 17.06 -0.10 -8.71
CA PRO A 29 18.43 0.34 -8.54
C PRO A 29 18.81 1.36 -9.62
N THR A 30 19.28 2.53 -9.19
CA THR A 30 19.62 3.66 -10.09
C THR A 30 21.12 3.74 -10.39
N LYS A 31 21.98 3.30 -9.46
CA LYS A 31 23.43 3.28 -9.64
C LYS A 31 23.86 2.09 -10.50
N VAL A 32 24.80 2.31 -11.42
CA VAL A 32 25.28 1.28 -12.35
C VAL A 32 25.83 0.06 -11.60
N GLU A 33 26.60 0.29 -10.53
CA GLU A 33 27.22 -0.76 -9.72
C GLU A 33 26.16 -1.58 -8.96
N GLU A 34 25.10 -0.92 -8.50
CA GLU A 34 23.97 -1.58 -7.84
C GLU A 34 23.16 -2.41 -8.83
N LYS A 35 22.87 -1.86 -10.01
CA LYS A 35 22.18 -2.57 -11.08
C LYS A 35 22.98 -3.82 -11.50
N GLN A 36 24.30 -3.69 -11.67
CA GLN A 36 25.16 -4.82 -12.02
C GLN A 36 25.17 -5.89 -10.92
N ARG A 37 25.30 -5.49 -9.65
CA ARG A 37 25.25 -6.43 -8.51
C ARG A 37 23.90 -7.15 -8.44
N ALA A 38 22.80 -6.42 -8.61
CA ALA A 38 21.45 -6.98 -8.62
C ALA A 38 21.22 -7.92 -9.81
N SER A 39 21.78 -7.61 -10.99
CA SER A 39 21.76 -8.48 -12.17
C SER A 39 22.51 -9.80 -11.90
N VAL A 40 23.74 -9.73 -11.36
CA VAL A 40 24.52 -10.92 -10.98
C VAL A 40 23.79 -11.76 -9.92
N ALA A 41 23.22 -11.13 -8.90
CA ALA A 41 22.43 -11.84 -7.89
C ALA A 41 21.19 -12.52 -8.50
N PHE A 42 20.55 -11.89 -9.48
CA PHE A 42 19.42 -12.48 -10.19
C PHE A 42 19.84 -13.69 -11.05
N THR A 43 20.98 -13.64 -11.73
CA THR A 43 21.52 -14.82 -12.43
C THR A 43 21.76 -15.99 -11.49
N LYS A 44 22.31 -15.74 -10.30
CA LYS A 44 22.48 -16.78 -9.27
C LYS A 44 21.15 -17.36 -8.81
N LEU A 45 20.11 -16.52 -8.69
CA LEU A 45 18.76 -16.97 -8.37
C LEU A 45 18.21 -17.90 -9.47
N LEU A 46 18.37 -17.57 -10.76
CA LEU A 46 17.92 -18.42 -11.86
C LEU A 46 18.58 -19.82 -11.81
N VAL A 47 19.89 -19.86 -11.59
CA VAL A 47 20.63 -21.14 -11.45
C VAL A 47 20.15 -21.94 -10.23
N ALA A 48 19.90 -21.26 -9.11
CA ALA A 48 19.38 -21.91 -7.90
C ALA A 48 17.98 -22.49 -8.13
N MET A 49 17.10 -21.76 -8.82
CA MET A 49 15.75 -22.23 -9.16
C MET A 49 15.80 -23.44 -10.09
N GLU A 50 16.68 -23.43 -11.11
CA GLU A 50 16.90 -24.59 -11.98
C GLU A 50 17.41 -25.81 -11.19
N THR A 51 18.37 -25.60 -10.28
CA THR A 51 18.92 -26.66 -9.42
C THR A 51 17.84 -27.27 -8.52
N LEU A 52 16.89 -26.45 -8.06
CA LEU A 52 15.75 -26.88 -7.24
C LEU A 52 14.60 -27.47 -8.07
N GLY A 53 14.73 -27.53 -9.40
CA GLY A 53 13.75 -28.15 -10.29
C GLY A 53 12.58 -27.25 -10.71
N PHE A 54 12.69 -25.92 -10.56
CA PHE A 54 11.66 -24.99 -11.04
C PHE A 54 11.65 -24.95 -12.57
N SER A 55 10.52 -25.31 -13.16
CA SER A 55 10.29 -25.15 -14.59
C SER A 55 10.28 -23.68 -15.01
N ALA A 56 10.49 -23.42 -16.30
CA ALA A 56 10.41 -22.07 -16.86
C ALA A 56 9.04 -21.42 -16.62
N ASN A 57 7.96 -22.20 -16.64
CA ASN A 57 6.60 -21.71 -16.39
C ASN A 57 6.39 -21.31 -14.93
N GLU A 58 6.94 -22.06 -13.98
CA GLU A 58 6.87 -21.70 -12.55
C GLU A 58 7.68 -20.43 -12.26
N GLN A 59 8.89 -20.32 -12.84
CA GLN A 59 9.68 -19.10 -12.75
C GLN A 59 8.90 -17.90 -13.33
N ARG A 60 8.29 -18.07 -14.51
CA ARG A 60 7.46 -17.05 -15.17
C ARG A 60 6.28 -16.63 -14.29
N ALA A 61 5.57 -17.58 -13.68
CA ALA A 61 4.46 -17.30 -12.78
C ALA A 61 4.92 -16.47 -11.56
N ILE A 62 6.08 -16.79 -10.99
CA ILE A 62 6.69 -16.01 -9.90
C ILE A 62 6.96 -14.56 -10.34
N TRP A 63 7.50 -14.36 -11.54
CA TRP A 63 7.74 -13.01 -12.07
C TRP A 63 6.44 -12.23 -12.31
N HIS A 64 5.37 -12.89 -12.77
CA HIS A 64 4.05 -12.26 -12.93
C HIS A 64 3.48 -11.78 -11.60
N VAL A 65 3.56 -12.60 -10.54
CA VAL A 65 3.12 -12.18 -9.19
C VAL A 65 3.93 -10.98 -8.70
N LEU A 66 5.26 -11.03 -8.82
CA LEU A 66 6.13 -9.95 -8.36
C LEU A 66 5.93 -8.64 -9.15
N ALA A 67 5.69 -8.73 -10.45
CA ALA A 67 5.38 -7.58 -11.29
C ALA A 67 3.99 -7.00 -10.98
N GLY A 68 2.98 -7.85 -10.76
CA GLY A 68 1.66 -7.42 -10.29
C GLY A 68 1.74 -6.63 -8.98
N LEU A 69 2.50 -7.13 -8.00
CA LEU A 69 2.73 -6.41 -6.73
C LEU A 69 3.44 -5.07 -6.96
N TYR A 70 4.44 -5.03 -7.83
CA TYR A 70 5.11 -3.78 -8.16
C TYR A 70 4.12 -2.75 -8.74
N HIS A 71 3.32 -3.16 -9.73
CA HIS A 71 2.35 -2.29 -10.40
C HIS A 71 1.21 -1.85 -9.46
N LEU A 72 0.77 -2.71 -8.53
CA LEU A 72 -0.17 -2.33 -7.47
C LEU A 72 0.42 -1.27 -6.53
N GLY A 73 1.70 -1.41 -6.17
CA GLY A 73 2.41 -0.41 -5.40
C GLY A 73 2.50 0.94 -6.14
N ALA A 74 2.74 0.91 -7.45
CA ALA A 74 2.72 2.10 -8.30
C ALA A 74 1.31 2.69 -8.49
N ALA A 75 0.28 1.84 -8.54
CA ALA A 75 -1.12 2.25 -8.60
C ALA A 75 -1.53 3.04 -7.36
N GLY A 76 -1.07 2.59 -6.19
CA GLY A 76 -1.44 3.17 -4.90
C GLY A 76 -2.94 3.10 -4.63
N ALA A 77 -3.38 3.58 -3.47
CA ALA A 77 -4.80 3.67 -3.17
C ALA A 77 -5.10 4.96 -2.44
N CYS A 78 -6.26 5.56 -2.75
CA CYS A 78 -6.70 6.75 -2.03
C CYS A 78 -7.02 6.39 -0.58
N LYS A 79 -6.34 7.05 0.37
CA LYS A 79 -6.49 6.81 1.82
C LYS A 79 -7.68 7.56 2.42
N VAL A 80 -8.23 8.53 1.70
CA VAL A 80 -9.34 9.39 2.16
C VAL A 80 -10.45 9.45 1.11
N GLY A 81 -11.71 9.51 1.55
CA GLY A 81 -12.85 9.57 0.64
C GLY A 81 -13.14 8.25 -0.07
N ARG A 82 -13.44 8.31 -1.37
CA ARG A 82 -13.82 7.12 -2.16
C ARG A 82 -12.61 6.19 -2.32
N ARG A 83 -12.78 4.93 -1.93
CA ARG A 83 -11.75 3.89 -2.11
C ARG A 83 -11.59 3.57 -3.60
N ALA A 84 -10.42 3.86 -4.14
CA ALA A 84 -10.04 3.63 -5.54
C ALA A 84 -8.51 3.64 -5.67
N PHE A 85 -7.99 3.11 -6.78
CA PHE A 85 -6.59 3.27 -7.16
C PHE A 85 -6.29 4.74 -7.48
N VAL A 86 -5.07 5.20 -7.20
CA VAL A 86 -4.66 6.58 -7.53
C VAL A 86 -4.25 6.66 -9.01
N SER A 87 -3.49 5.68 -9.49
CA SER A 87 -3.17 5.50 -10.91
C SER A 87 -3.97 4.33 -11.48
N PHE A 88 -4.91 4.64 -12.37
CA PHE A 88 -5.71 3.65 -13.09
C PHE A 88 -4.83 2.84 -14.06
N ASP A 89 -3.93 3.49 -14.79
CA ASP A 89 -3.06 2.83 -15.77
C ASP A 89 -2.18 1.76 -15.10
N SER A 90 -1.58 2.08 -13.96
CA SER A 90 -0.78 1.10 -13.21
C SER A 90 -1.64 -0.06 -12.67
N ALA A 91 -2.87 0.20 -12.25
CA ALA A 91 -3.79 -0.86 -11.83
C ALA A 91 -4.21 -1.76 -13.00
N GLN A 92 -4.43 -1.19 -14.19
CA GLN A 92 -4.76 -1.93 -15.39
C GLN A 92 -3.60 -2.80 -15.87
N VAL A 93 -2.37 -2.30 -15.77
CA VAL A 93 -1.18 -3.11 -16.04
C VAL A 93 -1.07 -4.24 -15.00
N ALA A 94 -1.32 -3.95 -13.73
CA ALA A 94 -1.32 -4.98 -12.69
C ALA A 94 -2.34 -6.10 -12.98
N SER A 95 -3.57 -5.78 -13.39
CA SER A 95 -4.57 -6.81 -13.72
C SER A 95 -4.15 -7.64 -14.92
N SER A 96 -3.65 -6.99 -15.98
CA SER A 96 -3.16 -7.66 -17.19
C SER A 96 -2.05 -8.66 -16.87
N VAL A 97 -1.04 -8.24 -16.10
CA VAL A 97 0.08 -9.10 -15.69
C VAL A 97 -0.36 -10.19 -14.71
N LEU A 98 -1.41 -9.99 -13.93
CA LEU A 98 -1.97 -11.05 -13.07
C LEU A 98 -2.92 -12.00 -13.82
N GLY A 99 -3.22 -11.71 -15.09
CA GLY A 99 -4.11 -12.53 -15.91
C GLY A 99 -5.59 -12.37 -15.56
N CYS A 100 -6.01 -11.20 -15.05
CA CYS A 100 -7.41 -10.90 -14.74
C CYS A 100 -7.88 -9.60 -15.40
N GLU A 101 -9.20 -9.39 -15.43
CA GLU A 101 -9.77 -8.16 -15.95
C GLU A 101 -9.63 -7.01 -14.95
N GLY A 102 -9.41 -5.79 -15.45
CA GLY A 102 -9.25 -4.60 -14.60
C GLY A 102 -10.46 -4.32 -13.71
N GLU A 103 -11.68 -4.51 -14.23
CA GLU A 103 -12.92 -4.39 -13.46
C GLU A 103 -13.04 -5.46 -12.38
N GLU A 104 -12.59 -6.69 -12.67
CA GLU A 104 -12.56 -7.77 -11.69
C GLU A 104 -11.62 -7.41 -10.53
N LEU A 105 -10.38 -6.99 -10.85
CA LEU A 105 -9.39 -6.53 -9.87
C LEU A 105 -9.93 -5.37 -9.03
N HIS A 106 -10.45 -4.32 -9.68
CA HIS A 106 -10.98 -3.14 -8.98
C HIS A 106 -12.11 -3.51 -8.04
N THR A 107 -13.01 -4.40 -8.47
CA THR A 107 -14.13 -4.85 -7.63
C THR A 107 -13.66 -5.74 -6.48
N ALA A 108 -12.68 -6.61 -6.72
CA ALA A 108 -12.06 -7.43 -5.67
C ALA A 108 -11.36 -6.56 -4.60
N VAL A 109 -10.68 -5.48 -4.99
CA VAL A 109 -9.94 -4.63 -4.05
C VAL A 109 -10.86 -3.68 -3.27
N PHE A 110 -11.81 -3.00 -3.92
CA PHE A 110 -12.57 -1.91 -3.28
C PHE A 110 -14.04 -2.19 -3.00
N LYS A 111 -14.63 -3.22 -3.62
CA LYS A 111 -16.08 -3.49 -3.58
C LYS A 111 -16.43 -4.90 -3.10
N HIS A 112 -15.45 -5.68 -2.62
CA HIS A 112 -15.68 -7.05 -2.15
C HIS A 112 -16.71 -7.13 -1.02
N HIS A 113 -16.65 -6.20 -0.06
CA HIS A 113 -17.64 -6.16 1.03
C HIS A 113 -19.06 -5.88 0.54
N LEU A 114 -19.23 -5.03 -0.47
CA LEU A 114 -20.54 -4.78 -1.08
C LEU A 114 -21.06 -6.04 -1.79
N ARG A 115 -20.20 -6.79 -2.49
CA ARG A 115 -20.56 -8.08 -3.09
C ARG A 115 -21.04 -9.09 -2.03
N GLN A 116 -20.31 -9.19 -0.91
CA GLN A 116 -20.71 -10.06 0.20
C GLN A 116 -22.03 -9.65 0.85
N LEU A 117 -22.25 -8.35 1.05
CA LEU A 117 -23.52 -7.82 1.57
C LEU A 117 -24.69 -8.12 0.63
N LEU A 118 -24.50 -7.94 -0.67
CA LEU A 118 -25.53 -8.24 -1.68
C LEU A 118 -25.84 -9.74 -1.71
N GLN A 119 -24.82 -10.61 -1.76
CA GLN A 119 -25.01 -12.07 -1.70
C GLN A 119 -25.74 -12.53 -0.44
N ARG A 120 -25.46 -11.89 0.70
CA ARG A 120 -26.15 -12.19 1.96
C ARG A 120 -27.58 -11.67 1.99
N ALA A 121 -27.87 -10.54 1.36
CA ALA A 121 -29.21 -9.99 1.23
C ALA A 121 -30.08 -10.76 0.21
N THR A 122 -29.47 -11.37 -0.82
CA THR A 122 -30.18 -12.16 -1.85
C THR A 122 -30.21 -13.67 -1.59
N GLY A 123 -29.77 -14.14 -0.42
CA GLY A 123 -30.07 -15.51 0.06
C GLY A 123 -29.30 -16.64 -0.63
N GLY A 124 -28.14 -16.39 -1.23
CA GLY A 124 -27.32 -17.43 -1.85
C GLY A 124 -26.36 -18.11 -0.87
N GLY A 125 -26.71 -19.32 -0.40
CA GLY A 125 -25.74 -20.37 -0.05
C GLY A 125 -24.85 -20.15 1.18
N ARG A 126 -25.11 -20.94 2.22
CA ARG A 126 -24.48 -20.95 3.53
C ARG A 126 -23.12 -21.65 3.51
N GLU A 127 -22.02 -20.91 3.66
CA GLU A 127 -20.78 -21.50 4.19
C GLU A 127 -19.99 -20.52 5.08
N ARG A 128 -19.48 -21.06 6.18
CA ARG A 128 -19.08 -20.35 7.40
C ARG A 128 -17.63 -19.88 7.29
N HIS A 129 -17.39 -18.58 7.42
CA HIS A 129 -16.16 -18.11 8.06
C HIS A 129 -16.45 -16.89 8.94
N ALA A 130 -16.37 -17.12 10.26
CA ALA A 130 -16.68 -16.15 11.29
C ALA A 130 -15.45 -15.29 11.61
N THR A 131 -15.58 -13.99 11.35
CA THR A 131 -15.23 -12.85 12.22
C THR A 131 -13.88 -12.86 12.95
N THR A 132 -12.95 -12.00 12.49
CA THR A 132 -11.94 -11.37 13.38
C THR A 132 -11.77 -9.85 13.21
N ASP A 133 -12.19 -9.22 12.11
CA ASP A 133 -11.71 -7.83 11.84
C ASP A 133 -12.69 -6.71 12.25
N ALA A 134 -13.85 -7.05 12.81
CA ALA A 134 -14.88 -6.06 13.17
C ALA A 134 -14.77 -5.52 14.62
N GLU A 135 -14.00 -6.18 15.49
CA GLU A 135 -13.81 -5.78 16.89
C GLU A 135 -12.67 -4.77 17.07
N GLU A 136 -11.55 -4.91 16.34
CA GLU A 136 -10.38 -4.03 16.51
C GLU A 136 -10.68 -2.56 16.18
N GLY A 137 -11.45 -2.29 15.11
CA GLY A 137 -11.82 -0.93 14.72
C GLY A 137 -12.74 -0.21 15.74
N LYS A 138 -13.51 -0.97 16.52
CA LYS A 138 -14.35 -0.40 17.60
C LYS A 138 -13.54 -0.12 18.87
N ILE A 139 -12.57 -0.97 19.19
CA ILE A 139 -11.69 -0.78 20.35
C ILE A 139 -10.79 0.44 20.14
N GLU A 140 -10.26 0.63 18.94
CA GLU A 140 -9.37 1.76 18.64
C GLU A 140 -10.10 3.11 18.60
N THR A 141 -11.31 3.15 18.03
CA THR A 141 -12.14 4.37 18.04
C THR A 141 -12.63 4.75 19.44
N HIS A 142 -12.91 3.78 20.30
CA HIS A 142 -13.24 4.05 21.71
C HIS A 142 -12.04 4.61 22.49
N ARG A 143 -10.83 4.08 22.24
CA ARG A 143 -9.58 4.57 22.86
C ARG A 143 -9.26 6.01 22.48
N TYR A 144 -9.39 6.38 21.20
CA TYR A 144 -9.21 7.76 20.75
C TYR A 144 -10.23 8.72 21.36
N ARG A 145 -11.51 8.31 21.46
CA ARG A 145 -12.55 9.12 22.12
C ARG A 145 -12.33 9.28 23.62
N GLN A 146 -11.77 8.29 24.28
CA GLN A 146 -11.48 8.35 25.72
C GLN A 146 -10.25 9.22 26.00
N ALA A 147 -9.17 9.10 25.21
CA ALA A 147 -7.98 9.95 25.32
C ALA A 147 -8.31 11.44 25.09
N GLY A 148 -9.15 11.77 24.11
CA GLY A 148 -9.58 13.14 23.84
C GLY A 148 -10.42 13.78 24.95
N ARG A 149 -11.13 12.98 25.76
CA ARG A 149 -11.87 13.46 26.93
C ARG A 149 -10.93 13.79 28.10
N HIS A 150 -9.96 12.92 28.39
CA HIS A 150 -8.98 13.17 29.46
C HIS A 150 -8.11 14.40 29.18
N ALA A 151 -7.68 14.62 27.93
CA ALA A 151 -6.92 15.82 27.55
C ALA A 151 -7.72 17.11 27.75
N ARG A 152 -9.03 17.09 27.49
CA ARG A 152 -9.90 18.26 27.63
C ARG A 152 -10.18 18.61 29.09
N THR A 153 -10.27 17.60 29.96
CA THR A 153 -10.43 17.80 31.41
C THR A 153 -9.15 18.32 32.08
N GLN A 154 -7.97 17.89 31.63
CA GLN A 154 -6.69 18.43 32.13
C GLN A 154 -6.43 19.87 31.68
N ALA A 155 -6.84 20.25 30.47
CA ALA A 155 -6.72 21.63 29.99
C ALA A 155 -7.61 22.62 30.77
N GLN A 156 -8.74 22.17 31.31
CA GLN A 156 -9.63 22.99 32.15
C GLN A 156 -9.17 23.06 33.62
N ALA A 157 -8.32 22.14 34.08
CA ALA A 157 -7.78 22.17 35.44
C ALA A 157 -6.60 23.15 35.59
N HIS A 158 -5.92 23.51 34.50
CA HIS A 158 -4.74 24.39 34.53
C HIS A 158 -5.05 25.90 34.44
N THR A 159 -6.31 26.32 34.34
CA THR A 159 -6.68 27.75 34.23
C THR A 159 -6.97 28.42 35.58
N HIS A 160 -6.87 27.71 36.71
CA HIS A 160 -7.07 28.26 38.06
C HIS A 160 -5.97 27.83 39.04
N THR A 161 -4.72 28.23 38.80
CA THR A 161 -3.73 28.37 39.88
C THR A 161 -2.83 29.58 39.63
N HIS A 162 -2.67 30.36 40.69
CA HIS A 162 -1.99 31.63 40.85
C HIS A 162 -0.53 31.68 40.37
N THR A 163 -0.16 32.87 39.86
CA THR A 163 1.11 33.61 39.98
C THR A 163 2.35 32.87 40.52
N HIS A 164 3.40 32.76 39.70
CA HIS A 164 4.67 33.49 39.88
C HIS A 164 5.67 33.08 38.79
N SER A 165 6.48 34.06 38.39
CA SER A 165 7.57 34.05 37.42
C SER A 165 8.58 32.91 37.56
N VAL A 166 8.77 32.09 36.54
CA VAL A 166 10.06 31.47 36.16
C VAL A 166 10.00 31.12 34.66
N THR A 167 10.93 31.65 33.85
CA THR A 167 11.22 31.15 32.49
C THR A 167 12.01 29.84 32.58
N PRO A 168 11.75 28.86 31.70
CA PRO A 168 12.84 28.54 30.78
C PRO A 168 12.38 28.20 29.35
N THR A 169 13.25 28.62 28.45
CA THR A 169 13.42 28.31 27.04
C THR A 169 13.09 26.86 26.65
N TRP A 170 12.15 26.68 25.70
CA TRP A 170 12.35 25.76 24.59
C TRP A 170 11.79 26.37 23.30
N SER A 171 12.70 26.38 22.33
CA SER A 171 12.64 26.99 21.02
C SER A 171 11.84 26.12 20.05
N GLN A 172 11.07 26.79 19.18
CA GLN A 172 10.79 26.45 17.79
C GLN A 172 10.29 25.05 17.44
N SER A 173 9.00 24.97 17.06
CA SER A 173 8.57 24.47 15.73
C SER A 173 7.05 24.50 15.60
N ILE A 174 6.47 25.69 15.33
CA ILE A 174 5.16 25.78 14.66
C ILE A 174 5.24 26.92 13.63
N SER A 175 5.71 26.56 12.44
CA SER A 175 5.42 27.16 11.14
C SER A 175 5.55 25.96 10.22
N TYR A 176 4.50 25.46 9.57
CA TYR A 176 3.76 26.08 8.48
C TYR A 176 2.36 25.48 8.43
N TYR A 177 1.34 26.30 8.21
CA TYR A 177 0.25 26.10 7.23
C TYR A 177 -0.77 27.23 7.42
N SER A 178 -0.48 28.38 6.82
CA SER A 178 -1.51 29.31 6.38
C SER A 178 -0.99 30.04 5.15
N VAL A 179 -1.92 30.34 4.24
CA VAL A 179 -1.80 30.98 2.91
C VAL A 179 -1.83 29.94 1.76
N GLY A 180 -2.84 29.90 0.90
CA GLY A 180 -3.95 30.84 0.75
C GLY A 180 -5.12 30.26 -0.04
N LYS A 181 -6.30 30.76 0.31
CA LYS A 181 -7.53 30.71 -0.48
C LYS A 181 -7.99 32.17 -0.64
N SER A 182 -8.61 32.43 -1.78
CA SER A 182 -9.13 33.72 -2.29
C SER A 182 -8.07 34.58 -2.99
N ILE A 183 -8.29 35.01 -4.24
CA ILE A 183 -9.56 35.47 -4.85
C ILE A 183 -9.89 34.69 -6.12
#